data_AF-A0A8B6HNK3-F1
#
_entry.id   AF-A0A8B6HNK3-F1
#
_cell.length_a   1.000
_cell.length_b   1.000
_cell.length_c   1.000
_cell.angle_alpha   90.00
_cell.angle_beta   90.00
_cell.angle_gamma   90.00
#
_symmetry.space_group_name_H-M   'P 1'
#
loop_
_entity.id
_entity.type
_entity.pdbx_description
1 polymer ?
#
loop_
_entity_poly.entity_id
_entity_poly.type
_entity_poly.pdbx_seq_one_letter_code
_entity_poly.pdbx_strand_id
1 'polypeptide(L)'
;MYAYRYYLADVTVNPDTESTMSLKVIEKTRKGRPVNVMEIPKRFTAKQTVSAAKKKDLLNLCKTGVIPREYNSLYKGLQSDNKTPNILPDPDFEEDEIDSEKE
;
A
#
# COMPACT_ATOMS: atom_id res chain seq x y z
N MET A 1 14.67 -6.55 29.13
CA MET A 1 13.40 -6.96 28.49
C MET A 1 12.69 -5.68 28.04
N TYR A 2 12.74 -5.33 26.76
CA TYR A 2 12.10 -4.09 26.26
C TYR A 2 10.76 -4.43 25.62
N ALA A 3 9.68 -3.90 26.18
CA ALA A 3 8.35 -3.96 25.62
C ALA A 3 8.13 -2.72 24.74
N TYR A 4 8.12 -2.90 23.43
CA TYR A 4 7.72 -1.86 22.48
C TYR A 4 6.18 -1.81 22.42
N ARG A 5 5.59 -0.69 22.85
CA ARG A 5 4.17 -0.39 22.60
C ARG A 5 4.09 0.54 21.40
N TYR A 6 3.61 0.02 20.27
CA TYR A 6 3.26 0.82 19.11
C TYR A 6 1.84 1.38 19.30
N TYR A 7 1.66 2.68 19.12
CA TYR A 7 0.33 3.31 19.06
C TYR A 7 0.09 3.85 17.64
N LEU A 8 -1.16 3.70 17.18
CA LEU A 8 -1.68 4.14 15.88
C LEU A 8 -1.40 5.63 15.65
N ALA A 9 -0.81 5.95 14.50
CA ALA A 9 -0.60 7.34 14.07
C ALA A 9 -1.92 7.94 13.58
N ASP A 10 -2.31 9.08 14.14
CA ASP A 10 -3.43 9.87 13.63
C ASP A 10 -3.04 10.52 12.28
N VAL A 11 -3.70 10.09 11.21
CA VAL A 11 -3.52 10.65 9.86
C VAL A 11 -4.32 11.94 9.77
N THR A 12 -3.67 13.08 9.98
CA THR A 12 -4.30 14.39 9.70
C THR A 12 -4.03 14.78 8.24
N VAL A 13 -5.08 14.70 7.40
CA VAL A 13 -5.05 15.23 6.03
C VAL A 13 -5.47 16.70 6.08
N ASN A 14 -4.52 17.62 5.87
CA ASN A 14 -4.84 19.04 5.67
C ASN A 14 -5.25 19.26 4.21
N PRO A 15 -6.46 19.79 3.93
CA PRO A 15 -6.95 19.93 2.56
C PRO A 15 -6.39 21.12 1.78
N ASP A 16 -5.70 22.07 2.42
CA ASP A 16 -5.51 23.42 1.85
C ASP A 16 -4.08 23.80 1.44
N THR A 17 -3.13 22.86 1.37
CA THR A 17 -1.81 23.15 0.79
C THR A 17 -1.33 22.01 -0.09
N GLU A 18 -0.89 22.37 -1.28
CA GLU A 18 -0.38 21.50 -2.33
C GLU A 18 0.53 20.37 -1.82
N SER A 19 0.02 19.14 -1.96
CA SER A 19 0.72 17.99 -2.50
C SER A 19 2.01 17.49 -1.80
N THR A 20 2.05 17.43 -0.47
CA THR A 20 2.97 16.52 0.25
C THR A 20 2.27 15.84 1.42
N MET A 21 2.36 14.50 1.52
CA MET A 21 1.94 13.76 2.72
C MET A 21 3.15 13.65 3.66
N SER A 22 3.05 14.24 4.85
CA SER A 22 4.09 14.18 5.87
C SER A 22 3.70 13.19 6.98
N LEU A 23 4.47 12.10 7.11
CA LEU A 23 4.33 11.18 8.24
C LEU A 23 5.21 11.69 9.39
N LYS A 24 4.58 12.29 10.42
CA LYS A 24 5.29 12.67 11.65
C LYS A 24 5.45 11.44 12.54
N VAL A 25 6.61 10.80 12.47
CA VAL A 25 7.02 9.79 13.44
C VAL A 25 7.50 10.51 14.71
N ILE A 26 6.69 10.51 15.77
CA ILE A 26 7.08 11.07 17.07
C ILE A 26 7.77 9.96 17.87
N GLU A 27 9.08 9.82 17.73
CA GLU A 27 9.88 9.09 18.71
C GLU A 27 10.35 10.06 19.80
N LYS A 28 9.87 9.86 21.04
CA LYS A 28 10.44 10.54 22.20
C LYS A 28 11.83 9.96 22.48
N THR A 29 12.86 10.55 21.88
CA THR A 29 14.24 10.17 22.16
C THR A 29 14.69 10.69 23.52
N ARG A 30 15.19 9.80 24.38
CA ARG A 30 16.19 10.20 25.37
C ARG A 30 17.55 10.05 24.68
N LYS A 31 18.10 11.18 24.19
CA LYS A 31 19.43 11.36 23.59
C LYS A 31 19.74 10.44 22.38
N GLY A 32 19.69 10.99 21.16
CA GLY A 32 20.14 10.29 19.95
C GLY A 32 19.96 11.12 18.67
N ARG A 33 20.82 10.85 17.70
CA ARG A 33 21.00 11.38 16.32
C ARG A 33 19.82 12.18 15.70
N PRO A 34 20.10 13.26 14.92
CA PRO A 34 19.05 14.03 14.24
C PRO A 34 18.13 13.12 13.42
N VAL A 35 16.83 13.31 13.61
CA VAL A 35 15.78 12.66 12.84
C VAL A 35 15.82 13.26 11.45
N ASN A 36 16.45 12.57 10.50
CA ASN A 36 16.32 12.94 9.10
C ASN A 36 14.89 12.63 8.67
N VAL A 37 14.10 13.69 8.49
CA VAL A 37 12.77 13.60 7.89
C VAL A 37 12.97 13.16 6.44
N MET A 38 12.62 11.92 6.13
CA MET A 38 12.62 11.42 4.76
C MET A 38 11.33 11.88 4.08
N GLU A 39 11.46 12.72 3.06
CA GLU A 39 10.35 13.10 2.19
C GLU A 39 10.17 12.04 1.10
N ILE A 40 9.01 11.38 1.07
CA ILE A 40 8.70 10.38 0.04
C ILE A 40 7.96 11.09 -1.10
N PRO A 41 8.50 11.11 -2.33
CA PRO A 41 7.83 11.75 -3.45
C PRO A 41 6.54 11.01 -3.79
N LYS A 42 5.46 11.77 -4.00
CA LYS A 42 4.17 11.22 -4.40
C LYS A 42 4.25 10.70 -5.84
N ARG A 43 4.45 9.39 -6.00
CA ARG A 43 4.52 8.75 -7.33
C ARG A 43 3.16 8.49 -7.98
N PHE A 44 2.08 8.48 -7.21
CA PHE A 44 0.73 8.26 -7.73
C PHE A 44 -0.02 9.59 -7.88
N THR A 45 -0.32 9.96 -9.12
CA THR A 45 -1.05 11.19 -9.48
C THR A 45 -2.56 11.03 -9.34
N ALA A 46 -3.06 9.81 -9.53
CA ALA A 46 -4.49 9.48 -9.47
C ALA A 46 -4.74 8.18 -8.69
N LYS A 47 -5.99 8.00 -8.25
CA LYS A 47 -6.44 6.71 -7.70
C LYS A 47 -6.35 5.65 -8.79
N GLN A 48 -5.72 4.52 -8.47
CA GLN A 48 -5.64 3.41 -9.39
C GLN A 48 -7.00 2.74 -9.53
N THR A 49 -7.38 2.45 -10.77
CA THR A 49 -8.55 1.66 -11.09
C THR A 49 -8.22 0.17 -11.02
N VAL A 50 -9.20 -0.64 -10.67
CA VAL A 50 -9.09 -2.11 -10.73
C VAL A 50 -9.88 -2.65 -11.93
N SER A 51 -9.53 -3.85 -12.40
CA SER A 51 -10.36 -4.52 -13.41
C SER A 51 -11.77 -4.79 -12.86
N ALA A 52 -12.77 -4.78 -13.74
CA ALA A 52 -14.15 -5.11 -13.34
C ALA A 52 -14.27 -6.52 -12.71
N ALA A 53 -13.47 -7.47 -13.21
CA ALA A 53 -13.37 -8.82 -12.65
C ALA A 53 -12.88 -8.80 -11.19
N LYS A 54 -11.75 -8.14 -10.92
CA LYS A 54 -11.20 -8.00 -9.56
C LYS A 54 -12.20 -7.33 -8.61
N LYS A 55 -12.89 -6.27 -9.06
CA LYS A 55 -13.91 -5.62 -8.23
C LYS A 55 -15.05 -6.59 -7.87
N LYS A 56 -15.53 -7.39 -8.83
CA LYS A 56 -16.56 -8.40 -8.59
C LYS A 56 -16.11 -9.43 -7.55
N ASP A 57 -14.88 -9.92 -7.68
CA ASP A 57 -14.33 -10.92 -6.75
C ASP A 57 -14.19 -10.36 -5.34
N LEU A 58 -13.68 -9.13 -5.19
CA LEU A 58 -13.59 -8.45 -3.89
C LEU A 58 -14.96 -8.29 -3.24
N LEU A 59 -15.99 -7.92 -4.01
CA LEU A 59 -17.37 -7.84 -3.49
C LEU A 59 -17.95 -9.20 -3.13
N ASN A 60 -17.54 -10.28 -3.79
CA ASN A 60 -17.94 -11.63 -3.42
C ASN A 60 -17.27 -12.06 -2.11
N LEU A 61 -15.97 -11.76 -1.94
CA LEU A 61 -15.26 -12.00 -0.68
C LEU A 61 -15.85 -11.22 0.50
N CYS A 62 -16.39 -10.03 0.25
CA CYS A 62 -17.17 -9.26 1.22
C CYS A 62 -18.49 -9.95 1.60
N LYS A 63 -19.16 -10.61 0.65
CA LYS A 63 -20.43 -11.33 0.89
C LYS A 63 -20.20 -12.63 1.65
N THR A 64 -19.14 -13.36 1.33
CA THR A 64 -18.79 -14.63 2.00
C THR A 64 -18.22 -14.42 3.41
N GLY A 65 -17.89 -13.17 3.78
CA GLY A 65 -17.32 -12.84 5.08
C GLY A 65 -15.83 -13.14 5.21
N VAL A 66 -15.16 -13.51 4.11
CA VAL A 66 -13.69 -13.63 4.06
C VAL A 66 -13.05 -12.27 4.31
N ILE A 67 -13.65 -11.22 3.72
CA ILE A 67 -13.31 -9.84 4.03
C ILE A 67 -14.27 -9.34 5.13
N PRO A 68 -13.76 -8.81 6.26
CA PRO A 68 -14.59 -8.25 7.32
C PRO A 68 -15.50 -7.11 6.82
N ARG A 69 -16.71 -7.03 7.38
CA ARG A 69 -17.77 -6.13 6.89
C ARG A 69 -17.41 -4.66 7.00
N GLU A 70 -16.52 -4.30 7.91
CA GLU A 70 -15.98 -2.96 8.13
C GLU A 70 -15.32 -2.40 6.86
N TYR A 71 -14.77 -3.29 6.02
CA TYR A 71 -14.10 -2.91 4.78
C TYR A 71 -15.03 -2.89 3.57
N ASN A 72 -16.31 -3.27 3.71
CA ASN A 72 -17.24 -3.33 2.56
C ASN A 72 -17.39 -1.99 1.86
N SER A 73 -17.46 -0.89 2.62
CA SER A 73 -17.59 0.47 2.08
C SER A 73 -16.38 0.85 1.21
N LEU A 74 -15.19 0.40 1.60
CA LEU A 74 -13.95 0.63 0.85
C LEU A 74 -14.02 -0.04 -0.53
N TYR A 75 -14.34 -1.33 -0.57
CA TYR A 75 -14.38 -2.09 -1.82
C TYR A 75 -15.54 -1.70 -2.74
N LYS A 76 -16.68 -1.26 -2.18
CA LYS A 76 -17.78 -0.70 -2.98
C LYS A 76 -17.39 0.60 -3.70
N GLY A 77 -16.59 1.44 -3.05
CA GLY A 77 -16.11 2.72 -3.56
C GLY A 77 -14.98 2.62 -4.61
N LEU A 78 -14.43 1.43 -4.87
CA LEU A 78 -13.36 1.26 -5.86
C LEU A 78 -13.85 1.62 -7.27
N GLN A 79 -13.07 2.41 -7.98
CA GLN A 79 -13.29 2.65 -9.41
C GLN A 79 -12.83 1.43 -10.21
N SER A 80 -13.66 0.98 -11.13
CA SER A 80 -13.35 -0.12 -12.04
C SER A 80 -13.33 0.35 -13.47
N ASP A 81 -12.34 -0.09 -14.24
CA ASP A 81 -12.26 0.13 -15.69
C ASP A 81 -12.10 -1.23 -16.39
N ASN A 82 -12.71 -1.38 -17.56
CA ASN A 82 -12.55 -2.55 -18.41
C ASN A 82 -11.22 -2.53 -19.17
N LYS A 83 -10.54 -1.38 -19.24
CA LYS A 83 -9.24 -1.22 -19.88
C LYS A 83 -8.07 -1.68 -19.02
N THR A 84 -8.25 -1.80 -17.70
CA THR A 84 -7.18 -2.23 -16.79
C THR A 84 -6.95 -3.74 -16.94
N PRO A 85 -5.76 -4.18 -17.41
CA PRO A 85 -5.49 -5.59 -17.62
C PRO A 85 -5.55 -6.36 -16.30
N ASN A 86 -6.10 -7.57 -16.35
CA ASN A 86 -6.18 -8.47 -15.21
C ASN A 86 -4.95 -9.39 -15.09
N ILE A 87 -3.83 -8.97 -15.64
CA ILE A 87 -2.60 -9.77 -15.74
C ILE A 87 -1.53 -9.03 -14.94
N LEU A 88 -0.69 -9.77 -14.21
CA LEU A 88 0.49 -9.20 -13.59
C LEU A 88 1.54 -8.97 -14.69
N PRO A 89 2.32 -7.88 -14.63
CA PRO A 89 3.48 -7.77 -15.51
C PRO A 89 4.43 -8.95 -15.29
N ASP A 90 5.15 -9.33 -16.34
CA ASP A 90 6.19 -10.33 -16.22
C ASP A 90 7.22 -9.87 -15.17
N PRO A 91 7.73 -10.80 -14.35
CA PRO A 91 8.72 -10.44 -13.37
C PRO A 91 10.02 -10.01 -14.05
N ASP A 92 10.64 -8.92 -13.56
CA ASP A 92 11.96 -8.44 -14.00
C ASP A 92 13.09 -9.35 -13.47
N PHE A 93 13.07 -10.64 -13.78
CA PHE A 93 14.22 -11.51 -13.55
C PHE A 93 15.13 -11.45 -14.77
N GLU A 94 16.32 -10.89 -14.62
CA GLU A 94 17.44 -11.29 -15.47
C GLU A 94 17.75 -12.74 -15.09
N GLU A 95 17.61 -13.66 -16.05
CA GLU A 95 18.02 -15.06 -15.87
C GLU A 95 19.54 -15.07 -15.64
N ASP A 96 19.97 -15.00 -14.37
CA ASP A 96 21.32 -15.37 -14.01
C ASP A 96 21.49 -16.83 -14.42
N GLU A 97 22.41 -17.11 -15.37
CA GLU A 97 22.79 -18.45 -15.81
C GLU A 97 23.12 -19.29 -14.57
N ILE A 98 22.16 -20.11 -14.14
CA ILE A 98 22.40 -21.14 -13.13
C ILE A 98 23.24 -22.20 -13.83
N ASP A 99 24.56 -22.02 -13.76
CA ASP A 99 25.56 -22.93 -14.29
C ASP A 99 25.32 -24.29 -13.64
N SER A 100 24.73 -25.18 -14.43
CA SER A 100 24.36 -26.52 -13.99
C SER A 100 25.65 -27.34 -13.98
N GLU A 101 26.34 -27.33 -12.85
CA GLU A 101 27.49 -28.21 -12.62
C GLU A 101 27.04 -29.65 -12.88
N LYS A 102 27.63 -30.24 -13.93
CA LYS A 102 27.51 -31.65 -14.26
C LYS A 102 28.26 -32.46 -13.20
N GLU A 103 27.56 -33.40 -12.57
CA GLU A 103 28.18 -34.54 -11.88
C GLU A 103 27.84 -35.84 -12.62
#